data_AF-A0A3D5UX74-F1
#
_entry.id   AF-A0A3D5UX74-F1
#
_cell.length_a   1.000
_cell.length_b   1.000
_cell.length_c   1.000
_cell.angle_alpha   90.00
_cell.angle_beta   90.00
_cell.angle_gamma   90.00
#
_symmetry.space_group_name_H-M   'P 1'
#
loop_
_entity.id
_entity.type
_entity.pdbx_description
1 polymer ?
#
loop_
_entity_poly.entity_id
_entity_poly.type
_entity_poly.pdbx_seq_one_letter_code
_entity_poly.pdbx_strand_id
1 'polypeptide(L)'
;YQPLANGGGNLVSKDTLARMGRVAMATHEDATLLIPTRFALGYMKSMDNRVLKSEPNSSCIMGDAAFGHVGMGGSLGFADPECKMSFGYNMNRMGFGILLNDRGQALVDAAYTSLGYRSNASGVWAM
;
A
#
# COMPACT_ATOMS: atom_id res chain seq x y z
N TYR A 1 9.88 -5.10 -7.05
CA TYR A 1 9.87 -3.90 -6.19
C TYR A 1 11.24 -3.50 -5.62
N GLN A 2 12.21 -4.41 -5.43
CA GLN A 2 13.52 -4.09 -4.82
C GLN A 2 14.24 -2.85 -5.41
N PRO A 3 14.35 -2.65 -6.74
CA PRO A 3 15.03 -1.44 -7.25
C PRO A 3 14.32 -0.15 -6.84
N LEU A 4 12.98 -0.16 -6.81
CA LEU A 4 12.17 1.01 -6.45
C LEU A 4 12.32 1.37 -4.96
N ALA A 5 12.40 0.36 -4.09
CA ALA A 5 12.68 0.55 -2.66
C ALA A 5 14.09 1.11 -2.40
N ASN A 6 15.03 0.86 -3.32
CA ASN A 6 16.43 1.27 -3.20
C ASN A 6 16.79 2.46 -4.12
N GLY A 7 15.84 3.37 -4.36
CA GLY A 7 16.13 4.61 -5.09
C GLY A 7 16.07 4.52 -6.62
N GLY A 8 15.38 3.50 -7.16
CA GLY A 8 15.09 3.33 -8.59
C GLY A 8 16.06 2.41 -9.33
N GLY A 9 17.26 2.18 -8.77
CA GLY A 9 18.32 1.38 -9.39
C GLY A 9 18.61 1.84 -10.82
N ASN A 10 18.76 0.88 -11.74
CA ASN A 10 18.94 1.17 -13.17
C ASN A 10 17.60 1.18 -13.95
N LEU A 11 16.45 1.14 -13.27
CA LEU A 11 15.15 1.07 -13.93
C LEU A 11 14.57 2.46 -14.22
N VAL A 12 14.71 3.39 -13.27
CA VAL A 12 14.13 4.74 -13.35
C VAL A 12 15.04 5.75 -12.67
N SER A 13 15.00 7.00 -13.13
CA SER A 13 15.70 8.10 -12.45
C SER A 13 15.07 8.42 -11.08
N LYS A 14 15.83 9.11 -10.22
CA LYS A 14 15.35 9.56 -8.90
C LYS A 14 14.10 10.45 -9.02
N ASP A 15 14.06 11.34 -10.00
CA ASP A 15 12.89 12.21 -10.22
C ASP A 15 11.67 11.41 -10.68
N THR A 16 11.86 10.41 -11.53
CA THR A 16 10.78 9.52 -11.94
C THR A 16 10.27 8.71 -10.75
N LEU A 17 11.15 8.17 -9.91
CA LEU A 17 10.77 7.47 -8.70
C LEU A 17 9.97 8.36 -7.75
N ALA A 18 10.42 9.60 -7.52
CA ALA A 18 9.71 10.57 -6.68
C ALA A 18 8.31 10.88 -7.23
N ARG A 19 8.16 10.95 -8.56
CA ARG A 19 6.83 11.09 -9.20
C ARG A 19 5.96 9.85 -9.04
N MET A 20 6.53 8.64 -9.13
CA MET A 20 5.80 7.38 -8.96
C MET A 20 5.21 7.21 -7.55
N GLY A 21 5.89 7.73 -6.52
CA GLY A 21 5.45 7.63 -5.13
C GLY A 21 4.52 8.76 -4.65
N ARG A 22 4.36 9.84 -5.43
CA ARG A 22 3.53 11.00 -5.06
C ARG A 22 2.06 10.75 -5.37
N VAL A 23 1.17 11.13 -4.46
CA VAL A 23 -0.28 11.15 -4.72
C VAL A 23 -0.57 12.02 -5.95
N ALA A 24 -1.15 11.41 -6.96
CA ALA A 24 -1.63 12.09 -8.17
C ALA A 24 -3.12 12.39 -8.06
N MET A 25 -3.90 11.51 -7.41
CA MET A 25 -5.34 11.66 -7.19
C MET A 25 -5.72 11.12 -5.82
N ALA A 26 -6.61 11.83 -5.13
CA ALA A 26 -7.26 11.38 -3.91
C ALA A 26 -8.75 11.73 -4.00
N THR A 27 -9.62 10.74 -3.84
CA THR A 27 -11.07 10.91 -3.91
C THR A 27 -11.69 10.50 -2.60
N HIS A 28 -12.77 11.20 -2.22
CA HIS A 28 -13.59 10.77 -1.09
C HIS A 28 -14.42 9.53 -1.45
N GLU A 29 -14.86 9.44 -2.70
CA GLU A 29 -15.57 8.30 -3.23
C GLU A 29 -15.09 8.06 -4.66
N ASP A 30 -14.42 6.95 -4.88
CA ASP A 30 -14.06 6.49 -6.21
C ASP A 30 -15.32 6.02 -6.95
N ALA A 31 -15.52 6.48 -8.19
CA ALA A 31 -16.74 6.19 -8.96
C ALA A 31 -16.95 4.71 -9.29
N THR A 32 -15.93 3.86 -9.11
CA THR A 32 -16.01 2.42 -9.35
C THR A 32 -15.90 1.64 -8.04
N LEU A 33 -14.91 1.96 -7.20
CA LEU A 33 -14.68 1.24 -5.96
C LEU A 33 -15.62 1.67 -4.83
N LEU A 34 -16.29 2.82 -4.97
CA LEU A 34 -17.27 3.39 -4.03
C LEU A 34 -16.72 3.57 -2.59
N ILE A 35 -15.40 3.71 -2.48
CA ILE A 35 -14.67 3.97 -1.24
C ILE A 35 -13.70 5.13 -1.46
N PRO A 36 -13.19 5.78 -0.40
CA PRO A 36 -12.07 6.69 -0.52
C PRO A 36 -10.84 5.98 -1.08
N THR A 37 -10.21 6.59 -2.08
CA THR A 37 -8.99 6.05 -2.71
C THR A 37 -7.91 7.10 -2.85
N ARG A 38 -6.66 6.63 -2.89
CA ARG A 38 -5.46 7.45 -3.13
C ARG A 38 -4.54 6.75 -4.11
N PHE A 39 -4.37 7.35 -5.28
CA PHE A 39 -3.53 6.82 -6.35
C PHE A 39 -2.39 7.77 -6.69
N ALA A 40 -1.25 7.18 -6.98
CA ALA A 40 -0.14 7.79 -7.68
C ALA A 40 -0.18 7.40 -9.18
N LEU A 41 0.91 7.64 -9.91
CA LEU A 41 1.01 7.31 -11.33
C LEU A 41 1.14 5.78 -11.54
N GLY A 42 0.01 5.08 -11.55
CA GLY A 42 -0.07 3.62 -11.74
C GLY A 42 0.06 2.80 -10.45
N TYR A 43 0.10 3.45 -9.29
CA TYR A 43 0.25 2.79 -7.99
C TYR A 43 -0.83 3.26 -7.01
N MET A 44 -1.26 2.35 -6.14
CA MET A 44 -1.96 2.68 -4.92
C MET A 44 -1.01 3.24 -3.87
N LYS A 45 -1.51 4.18 -3.08
CA LYS A 45 -0.92 4.63 -1.82
C LYS A 45 -1.60 3.92 -0.65
N SER A 46 -1.16 4.19 0.58
CA SER A 46 -1.88 3.72 1.77
C SER A 46 -3.32 4.25 1.75
N MET A 47 -4.28 3.36 1.97
CA MET A 47 -5.71 3.66 1.99
C MET A 47 -6.31 3.11 3.28
N ASP A 48 -6.70 4.01 4.19
CA ASP A 48 -7.34 3.67 5.45
C ASP A 48 -8.84 3.92 5.38
N ASN A 49 -9.57 2.83 5.21
CA ASN A 49 -11.02 2.81 5.15
C ASN A 49 -11.62 2.06 6.35
N ARG A 50 -10.86 1.87 7.44
CA ARG A 50 -11.32 1.14 8.65
C ARG A 50 -12.58 1.73 9.28
N VAL A 51 -12.87 3.01 9.00
CA VAL A 51 -14.09 3.70 9.44
C VAL A 51 -15.35 3.26 8.68
N LEU A 52 -15.21 2.69 7.48
CA LEU A 52 -16.32 2.26 6.64
C LEU A 52 -16.80 0.88 7.05
N LYS A 53 -17.71 0.83 8.03
CA LYS A 53 -18.25 -0.42 8.57
C LYS A 53 -19.02 -1.27 7.55
N SER A 54 -19.55 -0.65 6.49
CA SER A 54 -20.27 -1.35 5.41
C SER A 54 -19.34 -2.07 4.43
N GLU A 55 -18.06 -1.69 4.38
CA GLU A 55 -17.08 -2.20 3.40
C GLU A 55 -15.88 -2.81 4.11
N PRO A 56 -16.01 -4.02 4.71
CA PRO A 56 -14.89 -4.68 5.37
C PRO A 56 -13.82 -5.08 4.36
N ASN A 57 -12.55 -5.13 4.79
CA ASN A 57 -11.39 -5.44 3.92
C ASN A 57 -11.24 -4.49 2.71
N SER A 58 -11.61 -3.21 2.90
CA SER A 58 -11.43 -2.12 1.94
C SER A 58 -10.24 -1.21 2.27
N SER A 59 -9.33 -1.67 3.16
CA SER A 59 -8.13 -0.94 3.56
C SER A 59 -6.86 -1.64 3.05
N CYS A 60 -5.80 -0.88 2.90
CA CYS A 60 -4.44 -1.37 2.71
C CYS A 60 -3.49 -0.34 3.35
N ILE A 61 -3.00 -0.66 4.55
CA ILE A 61 -2.21 0.28 5.34
C ILE A 61 -0.73 0.00 5.13
N MET A 62 -0.03 0.99 4.58
CA MET A 62 1.41 0.96 4.29
C MET A 62 2.09 2.21 4.87
N GLY A 63 3.41 2.35 4.74
CA GLY A 63 4.14 3.57 5.05
C GLY A 63 3.73 4.73 4.12
N ASP A 64 3.98 5.96 4.54
CA ASP A 64 3.59 7.16 3.76
C ASP A 64 4.35 7.25 2.43
N ALA A 65 5.64 6.93 2.45
CA ALA A 65 6.47 6.87 1.24
C ALA A 65 6.15 5.64 0.37
N ALA A 66 5.46 4.63 0.91
CA ALA A 66 5.21 3.39 0.20
C ALA A 66 4.23 3.54 -0.96
N PHE A 67 4.46 2.80 -2.04
CA PHE A 67 3.57 2.75 -3.19
C PHE A 67 3.62 1.35 -3.84
N GLY A 68 2.47 0.88 -4.30
CA GLY A 68 2.32 -0.49 -4.78
C GLY A 68 0.95 -0.74 -5.36
N HIS A 69 0.46 -1.98 -5.31
CA HIS A 69 -0.89 -2.29 -5.74
C HIS A 69 -1.40 -3.58 -5.09
N VAL A 70 -2.65 -3.58 -4.65
CA VAL A 70 -3.36 -4.80 -4.24
C VAL A 70 -3.95 -5.51 -5.46
N GLY A 71 -4.12 -6.82 -5.39
CA GLY A 71 -4.88 -7.60 -6.37
C GLY A 71 -6.14 -8.18 -5.76
N MET A 72 -7.19 -8.35 -6.57
CA MET A 72 -8.44 -8.97 -6.15
C MET A 72 -8.17 -10.34 -5.50
N GLY A 73 -8.80 -10.59 -4.35
CA GLY A 73 -8.54 -11.78 -3.54
C GLY A 73 -7.46 -11.61 -2.46
N GLY A 74 -6.72 -10.48 -2.49
CA GLY A 74 -5.88 -9.98 -1.40
C GLY A 74 -4.37 -10.08 -1.61
N SER A 75 -3.90 -10.26 -2.85
CA SER A 75 -2.46 -10.17 -3.14
C SER A 75 -1.98 -8.72 -3.01
N LEU A 76 -0.69 -8.53 -2.77
CA LEU A 76 -0.10 -7.19 -2.64
C LEU A 76 1.36 -7.23 -3.06
N GLY A 77 1.79 -6.19 -3.77
CA GLY A 77 3.20 -5.86 -3.89
C GLY A 77 3.42 -4.36 -3.77
N PHE A 78 4.44 -3.95 -3.04
CA PHE A 78 4.81 -2.54 -2.90
C PHE A 78 6.30 -2.34 -2.65
N ALA A 79 6.75 -1.10 -2.81
CA ALA A 79 8.05 -0.61 -2.36
C ALA A 79 7.85 0.54 -1.38
N ASP A 80 8.68 0.57 -0.33
CA ASP A 80 8.81 1.69 0.57
C ASP A 80 10.27 2.20 0.55
N PRO A 81 10.53 3.33 -0.15
CA PRO A 81 11.86 3.92 -0.21
C PRO A 81 12.38 4.49 1.12
N GLU A 82 11.51 4.81 2.08
CA GLU A 82 11.92 5.40 3.36
C GLU A 82 12.69 4.36 4.19
N CYS A 83 12.11 3.17 4.34
CA CYS A 83 12.74 2.07 5.08
C CYS A 83 13.51 1.08 4.19
N LYS A 84 13.66 1.39 2.90
CA LYS A 84 14.32 0.54 1.88
C LYS A 84 13.75 -0.87 1.80
N MET A 85 12.44 -0.99 1.99
CA MET A 85 11.73 -2.27 2.00
C MET A 85 11.01 -2.50 0.67
N SER A 86 11.09 -3.71 0.14
CA SER A 86 10.16 -4.20 -0.89
C SER A 86 9.40 -5.41 -0.39
N PHE A 87 8.11 -5.45 -0.64
CA PHE A 87 7.22 -6.49 -0.13
C PHE A 87 6.42 -7.13 -1.27
N GLY A 88 6.15 -8.42 -1.12
CA GLY A 88 5.32 -9.19 -2.04
C GLY A 88 4.59 -10.31 -1.32
N TYR A 89 3.27 -10.38 -1.50
CA TYR A 89 2.41 -11.42 -0.98
C TYR A 89 1.46 -11.90 -2.08
N ASN A 90 1.37 -13.21 -2.24
CA ASN A 90 0.48 -13.85 -3.20
C ASN A 90 -0.15 -15.11 -2.58
N MET A 91 -1.32 -15.49 -3.08
CA MET A 91 -2.07 -16.66 -2.63
C MET A 91 -2.83 -17.30 -3.78
N ASN A 92 -3.18 -18.58 -3.61
CA ASN A 92 -4.06 -19.31 -4.53
C ASN A 92 -5.52 -19.39 -4.04
N ARG A 93 -5.78 -19.04 -2.76
CA ARG A 93 -7.13 -18.97 -2.20
C ARG A 93 -7.54 -17.53 -1.94
N MET A 94 -8.39 -17.00 -2.82
CA MET A 94 -8.95 -15.64 -2.70
C MET A 94 -9.66 -15.45 -1.36
N GLY A 95 -9.43 -14.29 -0.74
CA GLY A 95 -10.23 -13.80 0.38
C GLY A 95 -11.31 -12.83 -0.07
N PHE A 96 -12.23 -12.51 0.84
CA PHE A 96 -13.22 -11.45 0.65
C PHE A 96 -12.58 -10.06 0.83
N GLY A 97 -13.16 -9.03 0.19
CA GLY A 97 -12.69 -7.65 0.25
C GLY A 97 -12.23 -7.12 -1.10
N ILE A 98 -12.28 -5.79 -1.24
CA ILE A 98 -11.89 -5.09 -2.47
C ILE A 98 -10.41 -4.67 -2.48
N LEU A 99 -9.82 -4.46 -1.29
CA LEU A 99 -8.40 -4.15 -1.14
C LEU A 99 -7.65 -5.33 -0.47
N LEU A 100 -6.97 -5.09 0.66
CA LEU A 100 -6.21 -6.09 1.37
C LEU A 100 -7.06 -6.70 2.48
N ASN A 101 -7.07 -8.03 2.55
CA ASN A 101 -7.71 -8.75 3.66
C ASN A 101 -6.77 -8.88 4.86
N ASP A 102 -7.34 -9.26 6.02
CA ASP A 102 -6.61 -9.41 7.29
C ASP A 102 -5.34 -10.26 7.19
N ARG A 103 -5.33 -11.33 6.36
CA ARG A 103 -4.14 -12.17 6.18
C ARG A 103 -2.99 -11.39 5.55
N GLY A 104 -3.30 -10.62 4.51
CA GLY A 104 -2.32 -9.78 3.83
C GLY A 104 -1.86 -8.63 4.74
N GLN A 105 -2.80 -7.95 5.40
CA GLN A 105 -2.49 -6.82 6.28
C GLN A 105 -1.62 -7.25 7.46
N ALA A 106 -1.89 -8.40 8.08
CA ALA A 106 -1.07 -8.92 9.18
C ALA A 106 0.40 -9.17 8.78
N LEU A 107 0.66 -9.57 7.52
CA LEU A 107 2.03 -9.72 7.02
C LEU A 107 2.72 -8.37 6.79
N VAL A 108 1.98 -7.38 6.29
CA VAL A 108 2.48 -6.01 6.16
C VAL A 108 2.82 -5.43 7.54
N ASP A 109 1.93 -5.63 8.51
CA ASP A 109 2.08 -5.15 9.88
C ASP A 109 3.31 -5.78 10.57
N ALA A 110 3.49 -7.09 10.40
CA ALA A 110 4.67 -7.80 10.91
C ALA A 110 5.97 -7.29 10.28
N ALA A 111 5.96 -6.96 8.99
CA ALA A 111 7.13 -6.43 8.28
C ALA A 111 7.54 -5.05 8.82
N TYR A 112 6.60 -4.11 8.96
CA TYR A 112 6.88 -2.78 9.52
C TYR A 112 7.31 -2.86 10.99
N THR A 113 6.62 -3.67 11.81
CA THR A 113 6.97 -3.87 13.22
C THR A 113 8.40 -4.39 13.37
N SER A 114 8.82 -5.31 12.50
CA SER A 114 10.18 -5.88 12.48
C SER A 114 11.27 -4.85 12.12
N LEU A 115 10.89 -3.72 11.50
CA LEU A 115 11.75 -2.59 11.18
C LEU A 115 11.71 -1.49 12.25
N GLY A 116 10.98 -1.69 13.35
CA GLY A 116 10.89 -0.75 14.47
C GLY A 116 9.78 0.29 14.35
N TYR A 117 8.91 0.21 13.34
CA TYR A 117 7.71 1.03 13.26
C TYR A 117 6.72 0.60 14.34
N ARG A 118 5.97 1.56 14.91
CA ARG A 118 5.20 1.34 16.15
C ARG A 118 3.70 1.43 15.99
N SER A 119 3.23 2.24 15.06
CA SER A 119 1.79 2.51 14.91
C SER A 119 1.41 2.79 13.48
N ASN A 120 0.18 2.42 13.13
CA ASN A 120 -0.46 2.78 11.87
C ASN A 120 -1.81 3.50 12.08
N ALA A 121 -2.04 4.03 13.29
CA ALA A 121 -3.30 4.66 13.68
C ALA A 121 -3.63 5.92 12.86
N SER A 122 -2.62 6.58 12.28
CA SER A 122 -2.78 7.74 11.39
C SER A 122 -3.21 7.35 9.96
N GLY A 123 -3.36 6.06 9.66
CA GLY A 123 -3.63 5.54 8.32
C GLY A 123 -2.40 5.26 7.47
N VAL A 124 -1.20 5.47 8.03
CA VAL A 124 0.09 5.05 7.48
C VAL A 124 0.97 4.55 8.61
N TRP A 125 1.92 3.65 8.32
CA TRP A 125 2.90 3.20 9.30
C TRP A 125 3.89 4.31 9.66
N ALA A 126 4.11 4.51 10.96
CA ALA A 126 5.07 5.46 11.53
C ALA A 126 5.88 4.84 12.71
N MET A 127 7.09 5.35 12.93
CA MET A 127 7.96 5.00 14.07
C MET A 127 7.49 5.60 15.40
#